data_AF-A0A960JJ39-F1
#
_entry.id   AF-A0A960JJ39-F1
#
_cell.length_a   1.000
_cell.length_b   1.000
_cell.length_c   1.000
_cell.angle_alpha   90.00
_cell.angle_beta   90.00
_cell.angle_gamma   90.00
#
_symmetry.space_group_name_H-M   'P 1'
#
loop_
_entity.id
_entity.type
_entity.pdbx_description
1 polymer ?
#
loop_
_entity_poly.entity_id
_entity_poly.type
_entity_poly.pdbx_seq_one_letter_code
_entity_poly.pdbx_strand_id
1 'polypeptide(L)'
;MKRFPFVLAIIFAAVLTLQAGDFARYVDPFIGTGGHGHTFPGATVPFGFVQLSPDTRVDNWDGSGGYHYSDDVIYGFSHTHLSGTGIPDYCDILFAPYVSDKSFFEANPEDTRNGYASKFSHENESAQPGYYAVHLEDENITAEMTATKRVGLHRYTFSENSIDKRITLDLKWRDEVLDSSLRIVGNKRIEGFRRSSSWAKDQIVFFAAEFSAPFDSVEFQNKKNGKTVSDKNDPASREKAAFLFKSLSGNSLLVKVAISPVSIEGARKNLETEITDWDFDRVKDEAREDWNKELSKIEVSGGTDAQMTTFYTALYHTMIAPNIFQDVDGKYLGLDKKVHSVFGPESVVQSPKSAGQSQGSNVQSPKPKAQ
;
A
#
# COMPACT_ATOMS: atom_id res chain seq x y z
N MET A 1 -16.88 75.85 -2.05
CA MET A 1 -15.80 74.85 -2.18
C MET A 1 -15.36 74.37 -0.81
N LYS A 2 -15.82 73.20 -0.35
CA LYS A 2 -15.19 72.44 0.74
C LYS A 2 -15.33 70.97 0.38
N ARG A 3 -14.22 70.34 -0.01
CA ARG A 3 -14.15 68.92 -0.40
C ARG A 3 -13.94 68.10 0.87
N PHE A 4 -14.86 67.18 1.15
CA PHE A 4 -14.68 66.11 2.14
C PHE A 4 -13.92 64.96 1.46
N PRO A 5 -12.80 64.45 2.00
CA PRO A 5 -12.25 63.19 1.55
C PRO A 5 -12.99 62.04 2.24
N PHE A 6 -13.58 61.18 1.41
CA PHE A 6 -14.01 59.83 1.76
C PHE A 6 -12.78 59.02 2.18
N VAL A 7 -12.73 58.57 3.44
CA VAL A 7 -11.78 57.54 3.87
C VAL A 7 -12.51 56.21 3.77
N LEU A 8 -12.22 55.45 2.71
CA LEU A 8 -12.66 54.08 2.52
C LEU A 8 -11.82 53.17 3.42
N ALA A 9 -12.38 52.72 4.53
CA ALA A 9 -11.75 51.72 5.39
C ALA A 9 -11.86 50.35 4.73
N ILE A 10 -10.76 49.85 4.15
CA ILE A 10 -10.64 48.47 3.67
C ILE A 10 -10.43 47.59 4.91
N ILE A 11 -11.47 46.88 5.32
CA ILE A 11 -11.37 45.81 6.33
C ILE A 11 -10.71 44.62 5.63
N PHE A 12 -9.40 44.45 5.85
CA PHE A 12 -8.70 43.20 5.56
C PHE A 12 -9.18 42.15 6.56
N ALA A 13 -10.13 41.32 6.16
CA ALA A 13 -10.40 40.08 6.87
C ALA A 13 -9.22 39.14 6.60
N ALA A 14 -8.23 39.14 7.50
CA ALA A 14 -7.21 38.11 7.53
C ALA A 14 -7.92 36.79 7.87
N VAL A 15 -8.19 35.98 6.85
CA VAL A 15 -8.51 34.58 7.03
C VAL A 15 -7.22 33.94 7.55
N LEU A 16 -7.10 33.81 8.88
CA LEU A 16 -6.16 32.91 9.51
C LEU A 16 -6.57 31.50 9.09
N THR A 17 -6.03 31.02 7.97
CA THR A 17 -5.91 29.59 7.75
C THR A 17 -5.06 29.07 8.89
N LEU A 18 -5.68 28.35 9.83
CA LEU A 18 -4.94 27.51 10.78
C LEU A 18 -4.03 26.64 9.92
N GLN A 19 -2.72 26.91 9.95
CA GLN A 19 -1.77 26.00 9.33
C GLN A 19 -1.86 24.73 10.16
N ALA A 20 -2.50 23.70 9.62
CA ALA A 20 -2.56 22.40 10.26
C ALA A 20 -1.11 22.00 10.61
N GLY A 21 -0.88 21.65 11.88
CA GLY A 21 0.45 21.28 12.34
C GLY A 21 0.96 20.06 11.56
N ASP A 22 2.21 20.11 11.11
CA ASP A 22 2.88 18.96 10.50
C ASP A 22 3.41 18.02 11.59
N PHE A 23 2.49 17.32 12.27
CA PHE A 23 2.78 16.39 13.36
C PHE A 23 3.47 15.11 12.88
N ALA A 24 3.22 14.70 11.63
CA ALA A 24 3.84 13.55 10.99
C ALA A 24 5.37 13.62 10.99
N ARG A 25 5.96 14.84 11.03
CA ARG A 25 7.42 15.03 11.11
C ARG A 25 8.06 14.45 12.38
N TYR A 26 7.28 14.24 13.43
CA TYR A 26 7.78 13.69 14.69
C TYR A 26 7.76 12.17 14.70
N VAL A 27 7.03 11.52 13.80
CA VAL A 27 6.91 10.07 13.80
C VAL A 27 8.17 9.44 13.19
N ASP A 28 8.70 8.44 13.88
CA ASP A 28 9.79 7.60 13.41
C ASP A 28 9.30 6.14 13.31
N PRO A 29 8.94 5.66 12.10
CA PRO A 29 8.46 4.29 11.91
C PRO A 29 9.49 3.19 12.24
N PHE A 30 10.77 3.51 12.41
CA PHE A 30 11.79 2.52 12.82
C PHE A 30 11.75 2.22 14.32
N ILE A 31 11.13 3.05 15.15
CA ILE A 31 11.00 2.75 16.58
C ILE A 31 10.11 1.51 16.76
N GLY A 32 10.69 0.43 17.28
CA GLY A 32 10.00 -0.85 17.49
C GLY A 32 10.26 -1.91 16.43
N THR A 33 10.98 -1.59 15.36
CA THR A 33 11.33 -2.55 14.30
C THR A 33 12.55 -3.41 14.65
N GLY A 34 13.28 -3.07 15.72
CA GLY A 34 14.35 -3.89 16.31
C GLY A 34 14.03 -4.35 17.73
N GLY A 35 14.91 -5.16 18.31
CA GLY A 35 14.66 -5.75 19.62
C GLY A 35 13.46 -6.69 19.56
N HIS A 36 12.39 -6.37 20.28
CA HIS A 36 11.20 -7.24 20.40
C HIS A 36 9.89 -6.52 20.09
N GLY A 37 9.95 -5.32 19.49
CA GLY A 37 8.75 -4.53 19.22
C GLY A 37 7.87 -5.14 18.14
N HIS A 38 8.46 -5.76 17.13
CA HIS A 38 7.79 -6.39 15.98
C HIS A 38 6.87 -5.44 15.18
N THR A 39 7.22 -4.16 15.13
CA THR A 39 6.58 -3.21 14.19
C THR A 39 7.24 -3.31 12.81
N PHE A 40 6.70 -2.59 11.83
CA PHE A 40 7.22 -2.54 10.46
C PHE A 40 7.36 -1.07 10.00
N PRO A 41 8.36 -0.74 9.17
CA PRO A 41 8.62 0.65 8.75
C PRO A 41 7.83 1.08 7.50
N GLY A 42 7.14 0.14 6.84
CA GLY A 42 6.46 0.33 5.56
C GLY A 42 5.34 1.38 5.55
N ALA A 43 4.93 1.73 4.34
CA ALA A 43 3.87 2.69 4.09
C ALA A 43 2.49 2.11 4.41
N THR A 44 1.75 2.82 5.25
CA THR A 44 0.33 2.59 5.53
C THR A 44 -0.35 3.93 5.83
N VAL A 45 -1.67 3.97 5.71
CA VAL A 45 -2.51 5.11 6.14
C VAL A 45 -3.25 4.73 7.43
N PRO A 46 -3.79 5.69 8.19
CA PRO A 46 -4.50 5.38 9.42
C PRO A 46 -5.58 4.31 9.20
N PHE A 47 -5.49 3.21 9.96
CA PHE A 47 -6.39 2.06 9.89
C PHE A 47 -6.51 1.42 8.48
N GLY A 48 -5.48 1.56 7.63
CA GLY A 48 -5.46 1.04 6.27
C GLY A 48 -5.42 -0.49 6.21
N PHE A 49 -5.99 -1.08 5.16
CA PHE A 49 -5.91 -2.52 4.87
C PHE A 49 -4.56 -2.91 4.27
N VAL A 50 -3.97 -2.01 3.48
CA VAL A 50 -2.61 -2.18 2.99
C VAL A 50 -1.61 -1.73 4.04
N GLN A 51 -0.61 -2.58 4.28
CA GLN A 51 0.61 -2.26 5.00
C GLN A 51 1.77 -2.63 4.06
N LEU A 52 2.16 -1.71 3.17
CA LEU A 52 3.16 -1.99 2.15
C LEU A 52 4.57 -1.78 2.73
N SER A 53 5.22 -2.88 3.12
CA SER A 53 6.48 -2.86 3.87
C SER A 53 7.53 -3.80 3.28
N PRO A 54 8.84 -3.53 3.49
CA PRO A 54 9.90 -4.52 3.26
C PRO A 54 9.78 -5.73 4.18
N ASP A 55 10.21 -6.88 3.66
CA ASP A 55 10.33 -8.14 4.38
C ASP A 55 11.83 -8.52 4.49
N THR A 56 12.36 -8.66 5.70
CA THR A 56 13.76 -9.05 5.97
C THR A 56 13.88 -10.37 6.72
N ARG A 57 12.76 -10.95 7.20
CA ARG A 57 12.74 -12.23 7.93
C ARG A 57 11.60 -13.13 7.50
N VAL A 58 11.94 -14.39 7.25
CA VAL A 58 10.98 -15.44 6.88
C VAL A 58 10.47 -16.17 8.12
N ASP A 59 11.38 -16.81 8.86
CA ASP A 59 11.05 -17.72 9.95
C ASP A 59 11.79 -17.34 11.23
N ASN A 60 11.09 -16.63 12.14
CA ASN A 60 11.37 -16.56 13.58
C ASN A 60 10.34 -15.68 14.30
N TRP A 61 10.34 -15.72 15.63
CA TRP A 61 9.46 -14.91 16.47
C TRP A 61 9.67 -13.39 16.27
N ASP A 62 10.93 -12.95 16.15
CA ASP A 62 11.28 -11.54 15.92
C ASP A 62 10.79 -11.02 14.55
N GLY A 63 10.54 -11.91 13.58
CA GLY A 63 10.03 -11.62 12.24
C GLY A 63 8.51 -11.58 12.15
N SER A 64 7.80 -11.47 13.29
CA SER A 64 6.33 -11.41 13.31
C SER A 64 5.78 -10.26 12.47
N GLY A 65 6.46 -9.11 12.49
CA GLY A 65 6.13 -7.93 11.66
C GLY A 65 6.74 -7.93 10.25
N GLY A 66 7.43 -9.00 9.83
CA GLY A 66 8.06 -9.13 8.51
C GLY A 66 9.45 -8.48 8.38
N TYR A 67 9.73 -7.45 9.18
CA TYR A 67 10.98 -6.69 9.17
C TYR A 67 11.69 -6.74 10.53
N HIS A 68 13.02 -6.74 10.51
CA HIS A 68 13.82 -6.53 11.72
C HIS A 68 15.05 -5.65 11.45
N TYR A 69 15.22 -4.57 12.23
CA TYR A 69 16.26 -3.53 12.03
C TYR A 69 17.71 -4.01 12.17
N SER A 70 17.96 -5.26 12.55
CA SER A 70 19.34 -5.78 12.58
C SER A 70 19.78 -6.43 11.27
N ASP A 71 18.85 -6.59 10.32
CA ASP A 71 19.08 -7.33 9.09
C ASP A 71 19.55 -6.40 7.98
N ASP A 72 20.32 -6.94 7.05
CA ASP A 72 20.95 -6.21 5.94
C ASP A 72 20.54 -6.75 4.56
N VAL A 73 19.53 -7.63 4.52
CA VAL A 73 18.94 -8.20 3.30
C VAL A 73 17.43 -7.99 3.29
N ILE A 74 16.92 -7.42 2.19
CA ILE A 74 15.49 -7.34 1.90
C ILE A 74 15.14 -8.39 0.85
N TYR A 75 14.11 -9.17 1.13
CA TYR A 75 13.59 -10.18 0.20
C TYR A 75 12.60 -9.59 -0.81
N GLY A 76 11.92 -8.51 -0.44
CA GLY A 76 10.96 -7.82 -1.28
C GLY A 76 9.99 -7.02 -0.42
N PHE A 77 8.86 -6.66 -1.02
CA PHE A 77 7.86 -5.77 -0.43
C PHE A 77 6.47 -6.41 -0.53
N SER A 78 5.89 -6.76 0.62
CA SER A 78 4.58 -7.38 0.72
C SER A 78 3.51 -6.40 1.23
N HIS A 79 2.23 -6.75 1.10
CA HIS A 79 1.11 -5.79 1.18
C HIS A 79 0.28 -5.87 2.47
N THR A 80 0.56 -6.84 3.33
CA THR A 80 -0.15 -7.09 4.58
C THR A 80 0.85 -7.38 5.68
N HIS A 81 0.68 -6.77 6.86
CA HIS A 81 1.57 -6.94 8.00
C HIS A 81 0.83 -6.80 9.32
N LEU A 82 1.31 -7.49 10.35
CA LEU A 82 0.84 -7.33 11.72
C LEU A 82 1.84 -6.49 12.51
N SER A 83 1.37 -5.45 13.20
CA SER A 83 2.23 -4.59 14.02
C SER A 83 2.20 -5.03 15.48
N GLY A 84 3.34 -5.48 16.01
CA GLY A 84 3.52 -5.75 17.44
C GLY A 84 2.97 -7.09 17.94
N THR A 85 2.69 -8.04 17.05
CA THR A 85 2.23 -9.38 17.44
C THR A 85 3.40 -10.28 17.82
N GLY A 86 3.14 -11.29 18.66
CA GLY A 86 4.12 -12.33 19.01
C GLY A 86 3.95 -13.63 18.20
N ILE A 87 3.13 -13.60 17.15
CA ILE A 87 2.90 -14.72 16.23
C ILE A 87 2.91 -14.16 14.80
N PRO A 88 3.70 -14.74 13.87
CA PRO A 88 3.71 -14.35 12.47
C PRO A 88 2.43 -14.75 11.73
N ASP A 89 1.94 -13.87 10.87
CA ASP A 89 0.95 -14.11 9.81
C ASP A 89 1.11 -13.03 8.73
N TYR A 90 0.28 -13.03 7.68
CA TYR A 90 0.32 -12.06 6.56
C TYR A 90 1.60 -12.13 5.71
N CYS A 91 2.22 -10.98 5.38
CA CYS A 91 3.26 -10.84 4.35
C CYS A 91 2.78 -11.33 2.97
N ASP A 92 1.54 -10.99 2.60
CA ASP A 92 0.93 -11.45 1.35
C ASP A 92 1.36 -10.62 0.13
N ILE A 93 1.41 -11.28 -1.02
CA ILE A 93 1.61 -10.66 -2.34
C ILE A 93 2.94 -9.90 -2.39
N LEU A 94 4.07 -10.63 -2.29
CA LEU A 94 5.41 -10.03 -2.30
C LEU A 94 5.85 -9.66 -3.73
N PHE A 95 6.32 -8.43 -3.89
CA PHE A 95 6.99 -7.96 -5.11
C PHE A 95 8.46 -7.64 -4.84
N ALA A 96 9.35 -7.97 -5.78
CA ALA A 96 10.78 -7.66 -5.69
C ALA A 96 11.33 -7.17 -7.04
N PRO A 97 11.93 -5.97 -7.12
CA PRO A 97 12.60 -5.50 -8.33
C PRO A 97 14.04 -6.02 -8.40
N TYR A 98 14.52 -6.31 -9.60
CA TYR A 98 15.92 -6.66 -9.84
C TYR A 98 16.31 -6.43 -11.31
N VAL A 99 17.60 -6.57 -11.62
CA VAL A 99 18.18 -6.38 -12.96
C VAL A 99 18.96 -7.64 -13.32
N SER A 100 18.46 -8.42 -14.28
CA SER A 100 19.13 -9.66 -14.72
C SER A 100 18.57 -10.18 -16.03
N ASP A 101 19.43 -10.80 -16.85
CA ASP A 101 19.01 -11.55 -18.03
C ASP A 101 18.20 -12.81 -17.65
N LYS A 102 18.36 -13.31 -16.43
CA LYS A 102 17.68 -14.50 -15.88
C LYS A 102 16.44 -14.14 -15.07
N SER A 103 15.50 -15.08 -15.00
CA SER A 103 14.40 -15.02 -14.04
C SER A 103 14.80 -15.60 -12.69
N PHE A 104 14.58 -14.86 -11.62
CA PHE A 104 14.77 -15.34 -10.25
C PHE A 104 13.42 -15.61 -9.60
N PHE A 105 13.31 -16.81 -9.01
CA PHE A 105 12.11 -17.28 -8.33
C PHE A 105 12.38 -17.60 -6.85
N GLU A 106 13.60 -17.38 -6.38
CA GLU A 106 13.97 -17.53 -4.98
C GLU A 106 14.69 -16.27 -4.53
N ALA A 107 14.48 -15.87 -3.28
CA ALA A 107 15.08 -14.66 -2.73
C ALA A 107 16.59 -14.86 -2.46
N ASN A 108 16.98 -16.04 -1.96
CA ASN A 108 18.36 -16.48 -1.65
C ASN A 108 19.20 -15.46 -0.84
N PRO A 109 19.05 -15.40 0.50
CA PRO A 109 19.76 -14.43 1.34
C PRO A 109 21.28 -14.66 1.42
N GLU A 110 21.73 -15.90 1.23
CA GLU A 110 23.15 -16.26 1.33
C GLU A 110 23.95 -15.90 0.06
N ASP A 111 23.25 -15.73 -1.07
CA ASP A 111 23.81 -15.36 -2.36
C ASP A 111 22.78 -14.54 -3.15
N THR A 112 22.59 -13.30 -2.69
CA THR A 112 21.58 -12.36 -3.19
C THR A 112 21.70 -12.12 -4.69
N ARG A 113 22.92 -12.17 -5.24
CA ARG A 113 23.19 -12.03 -6.69
C ARG A 113 22.63 -13.17 -7.56
N ASN A 114 22.23 -14.28 -6.96
CA ASN A 114 21.58 -15.41 -7.62
C ASN A 114 20.13 -15.60 -7.13
N GLY A 115 19.51 -14.54 -6.66
CA GLY A 115 18.11 -14.47 -6.26
C GLY A 115 17.52 -13.09 -6.55
N TYR A 116 16.28 -12.88 -6.11
CA TYR A 116 15.63 -11.56 -6.20
C TYR A 116 15.79 -10.72 -4.92
N ALA A 117 16.38 -11.27 -3.85
CA ALA A 117 16.70 -10.48 -2.66
C ALA A 117 17.86 -9.54 -2.95
N SER A 118 17.96 -8.47 -2.18
CA SER A 118 19.03 -7.50 -2.32
C SER A 118 19.54 -7.06 -0.96
N LYS A 119 20.82 -6.76 -0.88
CA LYS A 119 21.41 -6.07 0.27
C LYS A 119 20.90 -4.65 0.39
N PHE A 120 20.84 -4.14 1.61
CA PHE A 120 20.53 -2.75 1.90
C PHE A 120 21.27 -2.28 3.16
N SER A 121 21.27 -0.97 3.37
CA SER A 121 21.79 -0.34 4.58
C SER A 121 20.84 0.73 5.10
N HIS A 122 20.72 0.87 6.42
CA HIS A 122 19.90 1.90 7.05
C HIS A 122 20.39 3.33 6.75
N GLU A 123 21.62 3.50 6.27
CA GLU A 123 22.13 4.79 5.79
C GLU A 123 21.38 5.28 4.53
N ASN A 124 20.87 4.34 3.73
CA ASN A 124 20.13 4.59 2.49
C ASN A 124 18.67 4.10 2.59
N GLU A 125 18.11 4.13 3.81
CA GLU A 125 16.74 3.76 4.12
C GLU A 125 16.04 4.95 4.80
N SER A 126 14.77 5.18 4.47
CA SER A 126 13.98 6.25 5.06
C SER A 126 12.52 5.84 5.20
N ALA A 127 11.89 6.27 6.28
CA ALA A 127 10.48 6.01 6.54
C ALA A 127 9.83 7.24 7.18
N GLN A 128 8.59 7.51 6.82
CA GLN A 128 7.73 8.51 7.43
C GLN A 128 6.26 8.05 7.32
N PRO A 129 5.31 8.62 8.07
CA PRO A 129 3.91 8.22 7.95
C PRO A 129 3.41 8.29 6.50
N GLY A 130 2.98 7.14 5.96
CA GLY A 130 2.50 7.01 4.59
C GLY A 130 3.58 6.79 3.51
N TYR A 131 4.86 6.68 3.87
CA TYR A 131 5.96 6.51 2.91
C TYR A 131 7.15 5.73 3.46
N TYR A 132 7.71 4.87 2.62
CA TYR A 132 8.97 4.18 2.86
C TYR A 132 9.84 4.24 1.60
N ALA A 133 11.15 4.33 1.75
CA ALA A 133 12.08 4.15 0.66
C ALA A 133 13.39 3.52 1.10
N VAL A 134 13.98 2.73 0.21
CA VAL A 134 15.26 2.06 0.42
C VAL A 134 16.05 1.95 -0.87
N HIS A 135 17.37 1.98 -0.74
CA HIS A 135 18.28 1.64 -1.80
C HIS A 135 18.68 0.16 -1.75
N LEU A 136 18.37 -0.58 -2.81
CA LEU A 136 18.75 -1.97 -3.01
C LEU A 136 20.13 -2.00 -3.69
N GLU A 137 21.14 -2.43 -2.93
CA GLU A 137 22.56 -2.22 -3.24
C GLU A 137 23.07 -3.14 -4.35
N ASP A 138 22.57 -4.38 -4.45
CA ASP A 138 23.15 -5.38 -5.38
C ASP A 138 22.95 -4.98 -6.85
N GLU A 139 21.81 -4.35 -7.18
CA GLU A 139 21.44 -3.94 -8.53
C GLU A 139 21.25 -2.42 -8.69
N ASN A 140 21.58 -1.63 -7.66
CA ASN A 140 21.49 -0.16 -7.64
C ASN A 140 20.08 0.33 -8.04
N ILE A 141 19.07 -0.12 -7.29
CA ILE A 141 17.65 0.20 -7.49
C ILE A 141 17.14 0.96 -6.26
N THR A 142 16.48 2.10 -6.48
CA THR A 142 15.73 2.76 -5.40
C THR A 142 14.29 2.27 -5.43
N ALA A 143 13.81 1.73 -4.32
CA ALA A 143 12.42 1.32 -4.13
C ALA A 143 11.72 2.30 -3.19
N GLU A 144 10.59 2.84 -3.63
CA GLU A 144 9.77 3.77 -2.88
C GLU A 144 8.34 3.25 -2.82
N MET A 145 7.70 3.40 -1.66
CA MET A 145 6.36 2.89 -1.41
C MET A 145 5.50 3.95 -0.73
N THR A 146 4.25 4.02 -1.17
CA THR A 146 3.16 4.74 -0.49
C THR A 146 1.88 3.92 -0.57
N ALA A 147 0.82 4.34 0.12
CA ALA A 147 -0.41 3.59 0.19
C ALA A 147 -1.64 4.49 0.31
N THR A 148 -2.76 3.96 -0.17
CA THR A 148 -4.12 4.37 0.21
C THR A 148 -4.69 3.33 1.18
N LYS A 149 -5.99 3.36 1.44
CA LYS A 149 -6.61 2.39 2.37
C LYS A 149 -6.49 0.95 1.86
N ARG A 150 -6.57 0.73 0.55
CA ARG A 150 -6.63 -0.63 -0.05
C ARG A 150 -5.67 -0.84 -1.21
N VAL A 151 -4.91 0.17 -1.59
CA VAL A 151 -3.98 0.11 -2.72
C VAL A 151 -2.59 0.55 -2.27
N GLY A 152 -1.60 -0.33 -2.43
CA GLY A 152 -0.19 0.01 -2.34
C GLY A 152 0.31 0.53 -3.69
N LEU A 153 1.19 1.53 -3.66
CA LEU A 153 1.83 2.09 -4.84
C LEU A 153 3.34 2.05 -4.68
N HIS A 154 3.99 1.37 -5.60
CA HIS A 154 5.44 1.23 -5.69
C HIS A 154 5.97 2.18 -6.75
N ARG A 155 7.16 2.74 -6.53
CA ARG A 155 7.99 3.38 -7.54
C ARG A 155 9.39 2.77 -7.46
N TYR A 156 9.79 2.07 -8.52
CA TYR A 156 11.12 1.50 -8.66
C TYR A 156 11.93 2.33 -9.64
N THR A 157 13.01 2.93 -9.16
CA THR A 157 13.94 3.71 -9.99
C THR A 157 15.23 2.91 -10.19
N PHE A 158 15.40 2.43 -11.42
CA PHE A 158 16.57 1.68 -11.86
C PHE A 158 17.70 2.63 -12.28
N SER A 159 18.93 2.11 -12.40
CA SER A 159 20.04 2.87 -12.96
C SER A 159 19.85 3.14 -14.46
N GLU A 160 20.40 4.24 -14.99
CA GLU A 160 20.20 4.66 -16.39
C GLU A 160 20.60 3.60 -17.42
N ASN A 161 21.63 2.80 -17.11
CA ASN A 161 22.17 1.77 -17.99
C ASN A 161 21.65 0.37 -17.70
N SER A 162 20.70 0.21 -16.76
CA SER A 162 20.14 -1.10 -16.44
C SER A 162 19.35 -1.66 -17.63
N ILE A 163 19.80 -2.81 -18.12
CA ILE A 163 19.08 -3.65 -19.09
C ILE A 163 18.31 -4.75 -18.36
N ASP A 164 17.32 -5.36 -19.00
CA ASP A 164 16.58 -6.49 -18.42
C ASP A 164 16.04 -6.23 -17.00
N LYS A 165 15.38 -5.07 -16.85
CA LYS A 165 14.67 -4.69 -15.63
C LYS A 165 13.54 -5.68 -15.39
N ARG A 166 13.50 -6.28 -14.21
CA ARG A 166 12.52 -7.31 -13.87
C ARG A 166 11.84 -7.02 -12.55
N ILE A 167 10.58 -7.46 -12.44
CA ILE A 167 9.82 -7.49 -11.20
C ILE A 167 9.40 -8.94 -10.97
N THR A 168 9.75 -9.52 -9.83
CA THR A 168 9.21 -10.80 -9.37
C THR A 168 7.96 -10.57 -8.52
N LEU A 169 6.94 -11.40 -8.74
CA LEU A 169 5.83 -11.64 -7.82
C LEU A 169 6.02 -13.03 -7.20
N ASP A 170 6.07 -13.11 -5.88
CA ASP A 170 6.15 -14.37 -5.13
C ASP A 170 4.89 -14.55 -4.26
N LEU A 171 3.94 -15.37 -4.73
CA LEU A 171 2.75 -15.72 -3.95
C LEU A 171 3.05 -16.81 -2.91
N LYS A 172 4.21 -17.46 -2.99
CA LYS A 172 4.68 -18.51 -2.08
C LYS A 172 5.49 -17.97 -0.90
N TRP A 173 5.58 -16.65 -0.79
CA TRP A 173 6.36 -16.02 0.24
C TRP A 173 5.86 -16.40 1.65
N ARG A 174 6.83 -16.66 2.54
CA ARG A 174 6.70 -16.89 3.99
C ARG A 174 5.79 -18.04 4.42
N ASP A 175 4.48 -17.82 4.54
CA ASP A 175 3.59 -18.86 5.10
C ASP A 175 3.29 -19.99 4.10
N GLU A 176 2.76 -21.10 4.63
CA GLU A 176 2.27 -22.21 3.82
C GLU A 176 1.15 -21.74 2.89
N VAL A 177 1.39 -21.83 1.57
CA VAL A 177 0.38 -21.59 0.55
C VAL A 177 -0.44 -22.84 0.33
N LEU A 178 -1.72 -22.75 0.65
CA LEU A 178 -2.70 -23.79 0.40
C LEU A 178 -3.17 -23.78 -1.07
N ASP A 179 -3.38 -22.58 -1.62
CA ASP A 179 -3.73 -22.39 -3.02
C ASP A 179 -3.40 -20.99 -3.51
N SER A 180 -3.27 -20.83 -4.82
CA SER A 180 -3.00 -19.54 -5.45
C SER A 180 -3.46 -19.53 -6.89
N SER A 181 -3.71 -18.34 -7.41
CA SER A 181 -3.97 -18.13 -8.83
C SER A 181 -3.33 -16.84 -9.30
N LEU A 182 -2.75 -16.89 -10.50
CA LEU A 182 -2.20 -15.72 -11.18
C LEU A 182 -2.65 -15.68 -12.65
N ARG A 183 -3.51 -14.71 -12.95
CA ARG A 183 -4.00 -14.41 -14.28
C ARG A 183 -3.30 -13.19 -14.86
N ILE A 184 -2.89 -13.30 -16.12
CA ILE A 184 -2.39 -12.19 -16.92
C ILE A 184 -3.56 -11.54 -17.66
N VAL A 185 -3.73 -10.22 -17.50
CA VAL A 185 -4.80 -9.43 -18.12
C VAL A 185 -4.15 -8.35 -19.00
N GLY A 186 -3.95 -8.68 -20.28
CA GLY A 186 -3.17 -7.83 -21.18
C GLY A 186 -1.68 -7.82 -20.80
N ASN A 187 -0.96 -6.76 -21.16
CA ASN A 187 0.48 -6.62 -20.90
C ASN A 187 0.81 -5.59 -19.80
N LYS A 188 -0.19 -5.13 -19.05
CA LYS A 188 -0.02 -4.16 -17.95
C LYS A 188 -0.71 -4.56 -16.66
N ARG A 189 -1.56 -5.59 -16.65
CA ARG A 189 -2.35 -5.95 -15.47
C ARG A 189 -2.25 -7.43 -15.18
N ILE A 190 -2.21 -7.74 -13.90
CA ILE A 190 -2.28 -9.09 -13.36
C ILE A 190 -3.32 -9.12 -12.24
N GLU A 191 -3.98 -10.26 -12.08
CA GLU A 191 -5.05 -10.45 -11.11
C GLU A 191 -4.97 -11.85 -10.53
N GLY A 192 -5.34 -12.03 -9.27
CA GLY A 192 -5.19 -13.32 -8.63
C GLY A 192 -5.59 -13.37 -7.17
N PHE A 193 -5.18 -14.44 -6.51
CA PHE A 193 -5.31 -14.59 -5.06
C PHE A 193 -4.19 -15.46 -4.49
N ARG A 194 -3.95 -15.29 -3.19
CA ARG A 194 -3.18 -16.20 -2.33
C ARG A 194 -4.09 -16.72 -1.23
N ARG A 195 -4.08 -18.03 -1.00
CA ARG A 195 -4.72 -18.70 0.13
C ARG A 195 -3.66 -19.39 0.97
N SER A 196 -3.57 -19.06 2.25
CA SER A 196 -2.49 -19.50 3.13
C SER A 196 -2.98 -20.02 4.49
N SER A 197 -2.08 -20.70 5.19
CA SER A 197 -2.26 -21.18 6.56
C SER A 197 -1.07 -20.79 7.43
N SER A 198 -1.31 -19.96 8.45
CA SER A 198 -0.37 -19.64 9.52
C SER A 198 -1.11 -19.53 10.86
N TRP A 199 -1.20 -18.35 11.49
CA TRP A 199 -2.06 -18.15 12.66
C TRP A 199 -3.54 -18.29 12.26
N ALA A 200 -3.97 -17.59 11.21
CA ALA A 200 -5.19 -17.87 10.46
C ALA A 200 -4.98 -19.09 9.56
N LYS A 201 -5.78 -20.13 9.77
CA LYS A 201 -5.64 -21.43 9.07
C LYS A 201 -6.22 -21.46 7.65
N ASP A 202 -6.94 -20.41 7.27
CA ASP A 202 -7.64 -20.34 6.00
C ASP A 202 -7.86 -18.88 5.60
N GLN A 203 -6.75 -18.19 5.35
CA GLN A 203 -6.72 -16.80 4.92
C GLN A 203 -6.72 -16.74 3.39
N ILE A 204 -7.49 -15.82 2.81
CA ILE A 204 -7.48 -15.55 1.38
C ILE A 204 -7.32 -14.04 1.17
N VAL A 205 -6.32 -13.67 0.38
CA VAL A 205 -6.12 -12.29 -0.09
C VAL A 205 -6.22 -12.29 -1.60
N PHE A 206 -7.20 -11.55 -2.13
CA PHE A 206 -7.35 -11.30 -3.56
C PHE A 206 -6.60 -10.04 -3.94
N PHE A 207 -6.04 -10.00 -5.15
CA PHE A 207 -5.32 -8.82 -5.63
C PHE A 207 -5.61 -8.50 -7.10
N ALA A 208 -5.43 -7.22 -7.43
CA ALA A 208 -5.30 -6.70 -8.78
C ALA A 208 -4.10 -5.76 -8.81
N ALA A 209 -3.13 -6.03 -9.68
CA ALA A 209 -1.95 -5.19 -9.85
C ALA A 209 -1.83 -4.66 -11.27
N GLU A 210 -1.41 -3.41 -11.41
CA GLU A 210 -1.19 -2.75 -12.68
C GLU A 210 0.21 -2.13 -12.72
N PHE A 211 0.86 -2.22 -13.88
CA PHE A 211 2.17 -1.66 -14.18
C PHE A 211 2.01 -0.42 -15.08
N SER A 212 2.77 0.64 -14.77
CA SER A 212 2.76 1.89 -15.56
C SER A 212 3.21 1.69 -17.02
N ALA A 213 4.16 0.78 -17.24
CA ALA A 213 4.64 0.35 -18.55
C ALA A 213 4.19 -1.08 -18.87
N PRO A 214 4.07 -1.45 -20.16
CA PRO A 214 3.81 -2.83 -20.51
C PRO A 214 5.04 -3.70 -20.24
N PHE A 215 4.85 -4.90 -19.70
CA PHE A 215 5.92 -5.91 -19.69
C PHE A 215 6.05 -6.54 -21.08
N ASP A 216 7.29 -6.81 -21.48
CA ASP A 216 7.64 -7.43 -22.77
C ASP A 216 7.41 -8.95 -22.73
N SER A 217 7.69 -9.58 -21.58
CA SER A 217 7.45 -11.00 -21.35
C SER A 217 7.23 -11.32 -19.88
N VAL A 218 6.65 -12.50 -19.64
CA VAL A 218 6.48 -13.08 -18.29
C VAL A 218 6.99 -14.51 -18.29
N GLU A 219 7.75 -14.85 -17.26
CA GLU A 219 8.21 -16.21 -17.00
C GLU A 219 7.62 -16.70 -15.67
N PHE A 220 7.14 -17.93 -15.63
CA PHE A 220 6.55 -18.53 -14.42
C PHE A 220 7.48 -19.58 -13.83
N GLN A 221 7.46 -19.73 -12.50
CA GLN A 221 8.11 -20.88 -11.88
C GLN A 221 7.41 -22.17 -12.31
N ASN A 222 8.19 -23.16 -12.74
CA ASN A 222 7.67 -24.46 -13.19
C ASN A 222 7.39 -25.43 -12.03
N LYS A 223 7.07 -24.91 -10.85
CA LYS A 223 6.78 -25.70 -9.65
C LYS A 223 5.56 -25.11 -8.95
N LYS A 224 4.68 -25.99 -8.46
CA LYS A 224 3.60 -25.68 -7.52
C LYS A 224 3.75 -26.62 -6.33
N ASN A 225 3.79 -26.09 -5.11
CA ASN A 225 4.03 -26.90 -3.88
C ASN A 225 5.22 -27.87 -4.01
N GLY A 226 6.30 -27.40 -4.65
CA GLY A 226 7.54 -28.18 -4.87
C GLY A 226 7.46 -29.23 -5.99
N LYS A 227 6.31 -29.41 -6.63
CA LYS A 227 6.10 -30.39 -7.72
C LYS A 227 6.10 -29.70 -9.08
N THR A 228 6.72 -30.34 -10.07
CA THR A 228 6.73 -29.83 -11.45
C THR A 228 5.31 -29.75 -12.00
N VAL A 229 4.98 -28.62 -12.61
CA VAL A 229 3.68 -28.38 -13.27
C VAL A 229 3.78 -28.77 -14.75
N SER A 230 2.77 -29.50 -15.25
CA SER A 230 2.66 -29.88 -16.67
C SER A 230 2.08 -28.76 -17.55
N ASP A 231 0.99 -28.12 -17.11
CA ASP A 231 0.37 -27.00 -17.81
C ASP A 231 0.74 -25.66 -17.14
N LYS A 232 1.75 -24.98 -17.68
CA LYS A 232 2.23 -23.67 -17.18
C LYS A 232 1.28 -22.52 -17.54
N ASN A 233 0.30 -22.79 -18.41
CA ASN A 233 -0.65 -21.79 -18.88
C ASN A 233 -1.88 -21.69 -17.97
N ASP A 234 -2.13 -22.69 -17.12
CA ASP A 234 -3.19 -22.67 -16.12
C ASP A 234 -2.88 -21.59 -15.05
N PRO A 235 -3.76 -20.58 -14.86
CA PRO A 235 -3.61 -19.61 -13.78
C PRO A 235 -3.48 -20.24 -12.40
N ALA A 236 -4.15 -21.37 -12.15
CA ALA A 236 -4.08 -22.08 -10.87
C ALA A 236 -2.74 -22.78 -10.64
N SER A 237 -1.88 -22.88 -11.64
CA SER A 237 -0.58 -23.55 -11.51
C SER A 237 0.57 -22.61 -11.14
N ARG A 238 0.31 -21.30 -11.01
CA ARG A 238 1.32 -20.24 -10.97
C ARG A 238 1.44 -19.66 -9.56
N GLU A 239 2.56 -19.95 -8.90
CA GLU A 239 2.90 -19.41 -7.58
C GLU A 239 3.87 -18.22 -7.65
N LYS A 240 4.74 -18.18 -8.66
CA LYS A 240 5.74 -17.12 -8.83
C LYS A 240 5.85 -16.72 -10.29
N ALA A 241 6.08 -15.45 -10.55
CA ALA A 241 6.26 -14.90 -11.89
C ALA A 241 7.36 -13.82 -11.91
N ALA A 242 8.12 -13.76 -13.00
CA ALA A 242 9.07 -12.70 -13.28
C ALA A 242 8.63 -11.94 -14.54
N PHE A 243 8.39 -10.64 -14.41
CA PHE A 243 7.95 -9.75 -15.48
C PHE A 243 9.14 -8.94 -16.00
N LEU A 244 9.36 -8.94 -17.31
CA LEU A 244 10.49 -8.27 -17.97
C LEU A 244 10.05 -6.95 -18.61
N PHE A 245 10.80 -5.88 -18.37
CA PHE A 245 10.58 -4.53 -18.90
C PHE A 245 11.82 -4.02 -19.66
N LYS A 246 12.08 -4.59 -20.83
CA LYS A 246 13.12 -4.14 -21.77
C LYS A 246 12.77 -2.80 -22.40
N SER A 247 11.48 -2.58 -22.67
CA SER A 247 10.98 -1.40 -23.39
C SER A 247 10.55 -0.26 -22.45
N LEU A 248 11.02 -0.24 -21.19
CA LEU A 248 10.68 0.82 -20.24
C LEU A 248 11.22 2.16 -20.72
N SER A 249 10.32 3.12 -20.95
CA SER A 249 10.71 4.50 -21.24
C SER A 249 11.18 5.19 -19.96
N GLY A 250 12.44 5.63 -19.94
CA GLY A 250 13.06 6.17 -18.73
C GLY A 250 13.46 5.06 -17.76
N ASN A 251 13.70 5.46 -16.50
CA ASN A 251 14.28 4.57 -15.50
C ASN A 251 13.35 4.24 -14.33
N SER A 252 12.10 4.71 -14.37
CA SER A 252 11.15 4.51 -13.29
C SER A 252 9.98 3.63 -13.74
N LEU A 253 9.66 2.61 -12.95
CA LEU A 253 8.49 1.76 -13.11
C LEU A 253 7.62 1.89 -11.85
N LEU A 254 6.38 2.32 -12.04
CA LEU A 254 5.37 2.29 -10.98
C LEU A 254 4.51 1.03 -11.06
N VAL A 255 4.12 0.51 -9.90
CA VAL A 255 3.22 -0.64 -9.74
C VAL A 255 2.13 -0.29 -8.73
N LYS A 256 0.86 -0.34 -9.14
CA LYS A 256 -0.30 -0.24 -8.25
C LYS A 256 -0.75 -1.64 -7.88
N VAL A 257 -0.97 -1.92 -6.61
CA VAL A 257 -1.44 -3.23 -6.13
C VAL A 257 -2.58 -3.02 -5.15
N ALA A 258 -3.79 -3.38 -5.56
CA ALA A 258 -4.96 -3.36 -4.71
C ALA A 258 -5.21 -4.75 -4.13
N ILE A 259 -5.62 -4.81 -2.87
CA ILE A 259 -6.03 -6.05 -2.20
C ILE A 259 -7.51 -6.02 -1.82
N SER A 260 -8.11 -7.20 -1.68
CA SER A 260 -9.51 -7.38 -1.25
C SER A 260 -9.65 -8.63 -0.37
N PRO A 261 -10.49 -8.58 0.68
CA PRO A 261 -10.83 -9.76 1.46
C PRO A 261 -11.94 -10.61 0.81
N VAL A 262 -12.52 -10.17 -0.31
CA VAL A 262 -13.74 -10.76 -0.89
C VAL A 262 -13.50 -11.39 -2.25
N SER A 263 -12.92 -10.67 -3.20
CA SER A 263 -12.75 -11.16 -4.57
C SER A 263 -11.76 -10.36 -5.41
N ILE A 264 -11.37 -10.92 -6.55
CA ILE A 264 -10.60 -10.22 -7.60
C ILE A 264 -11.36 -8.98 -8.09
N GLU A 265 -12.69 -9.09 -8.26
CA GLU A 265 -13.53 -7.96 -8.64
C GLU A 265 -13.52 -6.84 -7.61
N GLY A 266 -13.50 -7.18 -6.32
CA GLY A 266 -13.34 -6.22 -5.22
C GLY A 266 -12.00 -5.50 -5.31
N ALA A 267 -10.91 -6.26 -5.45
CA ALA A 267 -9.56 -5.70 -5.58
C ALA A 267 -9.46 -4.76 -6.78
N ARG A 268 -10.04 -5.14 -7.93
CA ARG A 268 -10.07 -4.29 -9.13
C ARG A 268 -10.83 -2.99 -8.91
N LYS A 269 -11.99 -3.04 -8.25
CA LYS A 269 -12.75 -1.82 -7.90
C LYS A 269 -11.97 -0.94 -6.94
N ASN A 270 -11.29 -1.51 -5.95
CA ASN A 270 -10.43 -0.76 -5.03
C ASN A 270 -9.33 -0.02 -5.82
N LEU A 271 -8.62 -0.72 -6.72
CA LEU A 271 -7.60 -0.17 -7.61
C LEU A 271 -8.14 1.03 -8.43
N GLU A 272 -9.26 0.82 -9.11
CA GLU A 272 -9.87 1.77 -10.04
C GLU A 272 -10.54 2.96 -9.35
N THR A 273 -10.81 2.86 -8.05
CA THR A 273 -11.46 3.92 -7.25
C THR A 273 -10.44 4.76 -6.48
N GLU A 274 -9.44 4.14 -5.84
CA GLU A 274 -8.53 4.84 -4.94
C GLU A 274 -7.32 5.47 -5.68
N ILE A 275 -6.82 4.87 -6.77
CA ILE A 275 -5.69 5.43 -7.53
C ILE A 275 -5.92 5.33 -9.05
N THR A 276 -6.58 6.35 -9.61
CA THR A 276 -6.92 6.43 -11.03
C THR A 276 -5.75 6.86 -11.94
N ASP A 277 -4.75 7.55 -11.40
CA ASP A 277 -3.58 8.06 -12.11
C ASP A 277 -2.28 7.33 -11.70
N TRP A 278 -1.12 7.91 -12.02
CA TRP A 278 0.21 7.41 -11.66
C TRP A 278 1.02 8.44 -10.87
N ASP A 279 0.33 9.40 -10.22
CA ASP A 279 1.00 10.46 -9.47
C ASP A 279 1.39 9.95 -8.07
N PHE A 280 2.61 9.40 -7.98
CA PHE A 280 3.16 8.85 -6.75
C PHE A 280 3.26 9.90 -5.65
N ASP A 281 3.74 11.10 -5.99
CA ASP A 281 3.98 12.15 -5.01
C ASP A 281 2.65 12.71 -4.47
N ARG A 282 1.60 12.81 -5.31
CA ARG A 282 0.24 13.11 -4.83
C ARG A 282 -0.26 12.09 -3.80
N VAL A 283 -0.15 10.79 -4.08
CA VAL A 283 -0.62 9.74 -3.15
C VAL A 283 0.19 9.76 -1.85
N LYS A 284 1.51 10.00 -1.94
CA LYS A 284 2.39 10.17 -0.79
C LYS A 284 1.98 11.36 0.08
N ASP A 285 1.68 12.49 -0.55
CA ASP A 285 1.30 13.72 0.15
C ASP A 285 -0.10 13.56 0.79
N GLU A 286 -1.06 12.95 0.10
CA GLU A 286 -2.38 12.59 0.64
C GLU A 286 -2.28 11.66 1.85
N ALA A 287 -1.38 10.65 1.80
CA ALA A 287 -1.13 9.77 2.93
C ALA A 287 -0.57 10.53 4.15
N ARG A 288 0.35 11.48 3.93
CA ARG A 288 0.87 12.36 4.99
C ARG A 288 -0.23 13.26 5.56
N GLU A 289 -1.10 13.81 4.73
CA GLU A 289 -2.24 14.63 5.15
C GLU A 289 -3.21 13.83 6.02
N ASP A 290 -3.55 12.60 5.63
CA ASP A 290 -4.37 11.69 6.43
C ASP A 290 -3.74 11.42 7.80
N TRP A 291 -2.42 11.22 7.86
CA TRP A 291 -1.71 11.09 9.13
C TRP A 291 -1.71 12.36 9.97
N ASN A 292 -1.44 13.52 9.38
CA ASN A 292 -1.49 14.80 10.12
C ASN A 292 -2.89 15.07 10.70
N LYS A 293 -3.94 14.71 9.97
CA LYS A 293 -5.32 14.79 10.46
C LYS A 293 -5.57 13.90 11.68
N GLU A 294 -5.01 12.70 11.71
CA GLU A 294 -5.18 11.79 12.84
C GLU A 294 -4.29 12.15 14.03
N LEU A 295 -3.04 12.52 13.80
CA LEU A 295 -2.08 12.90 14.83
C LEU A 295 -2.43 14.24 15.51
N SER A 296 -3.05 15.18 14.78
CA SER A 296 -3.53 16.46 15.33
C SER A 296 -4.68 16.32 16.34
N LYS A 297 -5.26 15.12 16.50
CA LYS A 297 -6.29 14.88 17.53
C LYS A 297 -5.77 15.05 18.95
N ILE A 298 -4.45 14.94 19.15
CA ILE A 298 -3.81 15.22 20.44
C ILE A 298 -2.59 16.10 20.20
N GLU A 299 -2.72 17.39 20.53
CA GLU A 299 -1.61 18.34 20.46
C GLU A 299 -0.92 18.41 21.83
N VAL A 300 0.38 18.11 21.84
CA VAL A 300 1.24 18.21 23.04
C VAL A 300 2.26 19.34 22.90
N SER A 301 2.64 19.97 24.01
CA SER A 301 3.60 21.08 24.05
C SER A 301 4.55 20.95 25.25
N GLY A 302 5.71 21.62 25.18
CA GLY A 302 6.68 21.67 26.29
C GLY A 302 7.60 20.45 26.44
N GLY A 303 7.58 19.51 25.49
CA GLY A 303 8.51 18.37 25.44
C GLY A 303 9.76 18.64 24.60
N THR A 304 10.83 17.87 24.82
CA THR A 304 12.01 17.82 23.94
C THR A 304 11.67 17.12 22.62
N ASP A 305 12.49 17.29 21.56
CA ASP A 305 12.27 16.61 20.29
C ASP A 305 12.15 15.08 20.45
N ALA A 306 12.98 14.47 21.30
CA ALA A 306 12.90 13.04 21.61
C ALA A 306 11.57 12.63 22.28
N GLN A 307 11.03 13.47 23.16
CA GLN A 307 9.72 13.24 23.78
C GLN A 307 8.58 13.41 22.76
N MET A 308 8.69 14.39 21.86
CA MET A 308 7.74 14.58 20.77
C MET A 308 7.75 13.37 19.84
N THR A 309 8.93 12.87 19.47
CA THR A 309 9.08 11.66 18.65
C THR A 309 8.52 10.44 19.34
N THR A 310 8.83 10.23 20.62
CA THR A 310 8.28 9.11 21.40
C THR A 310 6.76 9.16 21.43
N PHE A 311 6.18 10.34 21.70
CA PHE A 311 4.74 10.51 21.82
C PHE A 311 4.01 10.29 20.48
N TYR A 312 4.40 10.99 19.42
CA TYR A 312 3.71 10.89 18.13
C TYR A 312 3.94 9.54 17.46
N THR A 313 5.10 8.91 17.67
CA THR A 313 5.34 7.54 17.18
C THR A 313 4.49 6.51 17.93
N ALA A 314 4.34 6.64 19.24
CA ALA A 314 3.42 5.80 19.99
C ALA A 314 1.97 5.99 19.52
N LEU A 315 1.53 7.24 19.32
CA LEU A 315 0.20 7.56 18.80
C LEU A 315 -0.02 6.97 17.40
N TYR A 316 0.96 7.10 16.50
CA TYR A 316 0.99 6.47 15.18
C TYR A 316 0.74 4.96 15.29
N HIS A 317 1.48 4.23 16.14
CA HIS A 317 1.29 2.79 16.33
C HIS A 317 -0.12 2.41 16.82
N THR A 318 -0.79 3.27 17.60
CA THR A 318 -2.18 3.01 18.02
C THR A 318 -3.21 3.11 16.90
N MET A 319 -2.83 3.73 15.77
CA MET A 319 -3.71 4.02 14.65
C MET A 319 -3.37 3.21 13.39
N ILE A 320 -2.37 2.32 13.45
CA ILE A 320 -2.10 1.34 12.38
C ILE A 320 -3.18 0.24 12.37
N ALA A 321 -3.70 -0.13 13.55
CA ALA A 321 -4.71 -1.17 13.72
C ALA A 321 -5.84 -0.68 14.65
N PRO A 322 -7.08 -1.20 14.54
CA PRO A 322 -7.53 -2.27 13.63
C PRO A 322 -7.62 -1.83 12.16
N ASN A 323 -7.35 -2.74 11.24
CA ASN A 323 -7.36 -2.45 9.80
C ASN A 323 -8.79 -2.48 9.24
N ILE A 324 -9.09 -1.56 8.32
CA ILE A 324 -10.32 -1.66 7.51
C ILE A 324 -10.30 -3.00 6.75
N PHE A 325 -11.39 -3.76 6.83
CA PHE A 325 -11.47 -5.09 6.23
C PHE A 325 -12.73 -5.24 5.37
N GLN A 326 -12.90 -4.31 4.44
CA GLN A 326 -14.00 -4.28 3.47
C GLN A 326 -13.52 -3.62 2.18
N ASP A 327 -14.12 -3.93 1.04
CA ASP A 327 -13.88 -3.25 -0.24
C ASP A 327 -14.55 -1.86 -0.29
N VAL A 328 -14.25 -1.08 -1.33
CA VAL A 328 -14.87 0.24 -1.58
C VAL A 328 -16.38 0.16 -1.77
N ASP A 329 -16.91 -0.98 -2.25
CA ASP A 329 -18.35 -1.23 -2.36
C ASP A 329 -18.98 -1.76 -1.06
N GLY A 330 -18.23 -1.71 0.04
CA GLY A 330 -18.70 -2.05 1.39
C GLY A 330 -18.81 -3.54 1.67
N LYS A 331 -18.40 -4.41 0.73
CA LYS A 331 -18.41 -5.86 0.94
C LYS A 331 -17.24 -6.30 1.81
N TYR A 332 -17.49 -7.29 2.67
CA TYR A 332 -16.47 -7.91 3.50
C TYR A 332 -16.74 -9.40 3.71
N LEU A 333 -15.71 -10.15 4.07
CA LEU A 333 -15.82 -11.55 4.45
C LEU A 333 -16.12 -11.66 5.96
N GLY A 334 -17.30 -12.19 6.30
CA GLY A 334 -17.70 -12.42 7.68
C GLY A 334 -17.02 -13.63 8.31
N LEU A 335 -17.10 -13.73 9.63
CA LEU A 335 -16.58 -14.88 10.39
C LEU A 335 -17.25 -16.20 10.00
N ASP A 336 -18.50 -16.14 9.54
CA ASP A 336 -19.26 -17.27 8.97
C ASP A 336 -18.80 -17.69 7.57
N LYS A 337 -17.72 -17.07 7.06
CA LYS A 337 -17.12 -17.27 5.73
C LYS A 337 -18.06 -16.91 4.58
N LYS A 338 -19.06 -16.05 4.84
CA LYS A 338 -19.93 -15.49 3.82
C LYS A 338 -19.60 -14.03 3.55
N VAL A 339 -19.95 -13.58 2.35
CA VAL A 339 -19.82 -12.17 1.98
C VAL A 339 -21.00 -11.39 2.54
N HIS A 340 -20.69 -10.34 3.29
CA HIS A 340 -21.66 -9.38 3.84
C HIS A 340 -21.40 -7.99 3.26
N SER A 341 -22.29 -7.03 3.50
CA SER A 341 -22.09 -5.63 3.13
C SER A 341 -22.42 -4.72 4.29
N VAL A 342 -21.61 -3.67 4.49
CA VAL A 342 -21.90 -2.61 5.48
C VAL A 342 -23.02 -1.68 5.04
N PHE A 343 -23.32 -1.68 3.73
CA PHE A 343 -24.50 -1.06 3.17
C PHE A 343 -25.65 -2.07 3.34
N GLY A 344 -26.70 -1.69 4.06
CA GLY A 344 -27.92 -2.50 4.15
C GLY A 344 -28.48 -2.81 2.74
N PRO A 345 -29.40 -3.78 2.61
CA PRO A 345 -29.95 -4.19 1.31
C PRO A 345 -30.59 -3.06 0.49
N GLU A 346 -30.84 -1.88 1.09
CA GLU A 346 -31.45 -0.71 0.45
C GLU A 346 -30.46 0.41 0.06
N SER A 347 -29.18 0.33 0.43
CA SER A 347 -28.21 1.43 0.20
C SER A 347 -27.31 1.23 -1.02
N VAL A 348 -27.88 0.79 -2.16
CA VAL A 348 -27.25 1.01 -3.47
C VAL A 348 -27.60 2.43 -3.92
N VAL A 349 -26.89 3.43 -3.37
CA VAL A 349 -26.99 4.81 -3.86
C VAL A 349 -25.95 5.03 -4.94
N GLN A 350 -26.45 5.60 -6.03
CA GLN A 350 -25.83 5.85 -7.32
C GLN A 350 -24.46 6.53 -7.22
N SER A 351 -23.56 6.14 -8.14
CA SER A 351 -22.32 6.86 -8.45
C SER A 351 -22.58 8.37 -8.60
N PRO A 352 -21.67 9.25 -8.14
CA PRO A 352 -21.86 10.69 -8.28
C PRO A 352 -21.81 11.05 -9.76
N LYS A 353 -22.98 11.27 -10.36
CA LYS A 353 -23.07 11.98 -11.63
C LYS A 353 -22.66 13.42 -11.40
N SER A 354 -21.80 13.89 -12.29
CA SER A 354 -21.33 15.27 -12.41
C SER A 354 -22.41 16.29 -12.07
N ALA A 355 -22.10 17.18 -11.13
CA ALA A 355 -22.91 18.36 -10.85
C ALA A 355 -22.91 19.25 -12.10
N GLY A 356 -24.04 19.27 -12.80
CA GLY A 356 -24.23 20.07 -13.99
C GLY A 356 -25.68 20.02 -14.45
N GLN A 357 -26.52 20.85 -13.84
CA GLN A 357 -27.52 21.72 -14.49
C GLN A 357 -28.68 22.03 -13.54
N SER A 358 -28.85 23.32 -13.30
CA SER A 358 -29.99 23.95 -12.64
C SER A 358 -31.29 23.66 -13.39
N GLN A 359 -32.33 23.23 -12.66
CA GLN A 359 -33.71 23.51 -13.07
C GLN A 359 -34.52 24.02 -11.86
N GLY A 360 -35.20 25.13 -12.11
CA GLY A 360 -35.87 25.95 -11.11
C GLY A 360 -37.09 25.28 -10.48
N SER A 361 -37.24 25.51 -9.18
CA SER A 361 -38.43 25.16 -8.42
C SER A 361 -39.46 26.29 -8.50
N ASN A 362 -40.60 25.99 -9.12
CA ASN A 362 -41.84 26.76 -8.96
C ASN A 362 -42.37 26.54 -7.54
N VAL A 363 -42.41 27.60 -6.75
CA VAL A 363 -43.01 27.62 -5.41
C VAL A 363 -44.51 27.82 -5.54
N GLN A 364 -45.31 26.85 -5.10
CA GLN A 364 -46.74 27.00 -4.87
C GLN A 364 -46.99 27.05 -3.36
N SER A 365 -47.43 28.20 -2.88
CA SER A 365 -47.77 28.48 -1.47
C SER A 365 -49.10 27.81 -1.07
N PRO A 366 -49.22 27.22 0.13
CA PRO A 366 -50.52 26.80 0.65
C PRO A 366 -51.25 27.94 1.37
N LYS A 367 -52.55 28.10 1.09
CA LYS A 367 -53.48 29.00 1.80
C LYS A 367 -53.69 28.53 3.25
N PRO A 368 -53.88 29.46 4.21
CA PRO A 368 -54.13 29.12 5.61
C PRO A 368 -55.60 28.70 5.84
N LYS A 369 -55.81 27.71 6.72
CA LYS A 369 -57.09 27.43 7.36
C LYS A 369 -57.18 28.20 8.67
N ALA A 370 -58.33 28.82 8.88
CA ALA A 370 -58.71 29.60 10.03
C ALA A 370 -58.82 28.77 11.32
N GLN A 371 -58.33 29.32 12.43
CA GLN A 371 -59.12 29.68 13.61
C GLN A 371 -58.42 30.84 14.32
#